data_AF-A0A3B9NDG0-F1
#
_entry.id   AF-A0A3B9NDG0-F1
#
_cell.length_a   1.000
_cell.length_b   1.000
_cell.length_c   1.000
_cell.angle_alpha   90.00
_cell.angle_beta   90.00
_cell.angle_gamma   90.00
#
_symmetry.space_group_name_H-M   'P 1'
#
loop_
_entity.id
_entity.type
_entity.pdbx_description
1 polymer ?
#
loop_
_entity_poly.entity_id
_entity_poly.type
_entity_poly.pdbx_seq_one_letter_code
_entity_poly.pdbx_strand_id
1 'polypeptide(L)'
;IKSSTGRLETDKTVEWTFPEFPDSFPVTGKTIRPNSYISFDWSGGLPNQLVEIALSTFGENATVIKITEHEMNNDADGILMMMRQTEGWANFLACMKAYLEYGINLRTGAFDFMFQR
;
A
#
# COMPACT_ATOMS: atom_id res chain seq x y z
N ILE A 1 -5.27 5.82 -0.76
CA ILE A 1 -6.22 5.77 0.38
C ILE A 1 -6.87 7.14 0.49
N LYS A 2 -8.20 7.21 0.37
CA LYS A 2 -9.01 8.41 0.59
C LYS A 2 -9.27 8.62 2.08
N SER A 3 -9.70 7.55 2.75
CA SER A 3 -9.93 7.53 4.19
C SER A 3 -9.65 6.16 4.79
N SER A 4 -9.46 6.13 6.10
CA SER A 4 -9.35 4.93 6.91
C SER A 4 -10.28 5.08 8.12
N THR A 5 -10.87 3.99 8.61
CA THR A 5 -11.65 4.02 9.88
C THR A 5 -10.78 4.24 11.11
N GLY A 6 -9.46 4.09 10.99
CA GLY A 6 -8.53 4.34 12.09
C GLY A 6 -7.06 4.24 11.70
N ARG A 7 -6.20 4.39 12.71
CA ARG A 7 -4.77 4.11 12.59
C ARG A 7 -4.54 2.61 12.50
N LEU A 8 -3.65 2.18 11.63
CA LEU A 8 -3.24 0.78 11.57
C LEU A 8 -2.42 0.43 12.81
N GLU A 9 -2.84 -0.61 13.52
CA GLU A 9 -2.21 -1.12 14.74
C GLU A 9 -2.18 -2.66 14.68
N THR A 10 -1.25 -3.26 15.42
CA THR A 10 -1.14 -4.71 15.54
C THR A 10 -2.48 -5.34 15.95
N ASP A 11 -2.88 -6.37 15.22
CA ASP A 11 -4.10 -7.16 15.40
C ASP A 11 -5.41 -6.37 15.26
N LYS A 12 -5.36 -5.13 14.74
CA LYS A 12 -6.57 -4.33 14.46
C LYS A 12 -6.88 -4.30 12.97
N THR A 13 -8.16 -4.46 12.65
CA THR A 13 -8.69 -4.27 11.31
C THR A 13 -9.17 -2.83 11.13
N VAL A 14 -8.74 -2.18 10.06
CA VAL A 14 -9.25 -0.88 9.60
C VAL A 14 -9.81 -1.04 8.19
N GLU A 15 -10.78 -0.20 7.84
CA GLU A 15 -11.36 -0.16 6.50
C GLU A 15 -10.71 0.97 5.72
N TRP A 16 -10.04 0.63 4.61
CA TRP A 16 -9.52 1.63 3.68
C TRP A 16 -10.52 1.87 2.56
N THR A 17 -10.74 3.13 2.23
CA THR A 17 -11.48 3.52 1.03
C THR A 17 -10.54 4.16 0.03
N PHE A 18 -10.90 4.06 -1.23
CA PHE A 18 -10.16 4.60 -2.35
C PHE A 18 -11.12 5.45 -3.17
N PRO A 19 -10.71 6.61 -3.70
CA PRO A 19 -11.61 7.39 -4.55
C PRO A 19 -12.14 6.56 -5.73
N GLU A 20 -11.30 5.66 -6.24
CA GLU A 20 -11.51 4.88 -7.47
C GLU A 20 -12.55 3.76 -7.33
N PHE A 21 -12.92 3.40 -6.09
CA PHE A 21 -13.81 2.27 -5.80
C PHE A 21 -14.91 2.68 -4.81
N PRO A 22 -16.17 2.24 -5.01
CA PRO A 22 -17.25 2.51 -4.07
C PRO A 22 -17.12 1.72 -2.75
N ASP A 23 -16.37 0.62 -2.79
CA ASP A 23 -16.23 -0.32 -1.68
C ASP A 23 -15.18 0.10 -0.65
N SER A 24 -15.26 -0.49 0.54
CA SER A 24 -14.19 -0.46 1.55
C SER A 24 -13.43 -1.78 1.53
N PHE A 25 -12.14 -1.69 1.83
CA PHE A 25 -11.23 -2.82 1.83
C PHE A 25 -10.71 -3.03 3.27
N PRO A 26 -11.00 -4.18 3.90
CA PRO A 26 -10.51 -4.47 5.24
C PRO A 26 -8.99 -4.72 5.21
N VAL A 27 -8.27 -4.11 6.14
CA VAL A 27 -6.83 -4.26 6.31
C VAL A 27 -6.53 -4.58 7.76
N THR A 28 -5.94 -5.75 8.00
CA THR A 28 -5.60 -6.18 9.35
C THR A 28 -4.13 -5.98 9.61
N GLY A 29 -3.78 -5.10 10.56
CA GLY A 29 -2.40 -4.91 10.99
C GLY A 29 -1.85 -6.19 11.61
N LYS A 30 -0.61 -6.54 11.25
CA LYS A 30 0.12 -7.68 11.81
C LYS A 30 1.19 -7.16 12.76
N THR A 31 2.41 -6.91 12.30
CA THR A 31 3.48 -6.40 13.17
C THR A 31 3.78 -4.94 12.84
N ILE A 32 3.63 -4.06 13.83
CA ILE A 32 3.94 -2.63 13.71
C ILE A 32 5.10 -2.30 14.65
N ARG A 33 6.27 -1.99 14.08
CA ARG A 33 7.42 -1.46 14.81
C ARG A 33 7.68 -0.03 14.35
N PRO A 34 7.49 0.97 15.24
CA PRO A 34 7.69 2.37 14.89
C PRO A 34 9.01 2.61 14.15
N ASN A 35 8.94 3.39 13.08
CA ASN A 35 10.09 3.85 12.28
C ASN A 35 10.99 2.77 11.67
N SER A 36 10.57 1.50 11.64
CA SER A 36 11.42 0.40 11.14
C SER A 36 10.66 -0.64 10.33
N TYR A 37 9.42 -0.96 10.70
CA TYR A 37 8.71 -2.05 10.04
C TYR A 37 7.20 -1.97 10.25
N ILE A 38 6.45 -2.28 9.19
CA ILE A 38 4.99 -2.36 9.19
C ILE A 38 4.62 -3.61 8.40
N SER A 39 3.74 -4.46 8.93
CA SER A 39 3.09 -5.50 8.15
C SER A 39 1.60 -5.58 8.38
N PHE A 40 0.88 -6.01 7.35
CA PHE A 40 -0.58 -6.14 7.37
C PHE A 40 -1.05 -7.18 6.35
N ASP A 41 -2.27 -7.67 6.54
CA ASP A 41 -2.98 -8.51 5.59
C ASP A 41 -3.69 -7.63 4.56
N TRP A 42 -3.35 -7.82 3.29
CA TRP A 42 -3.89 -7.11 2.13
C TRP A 42 -4.71 -8.06 1.24
N SER A 43 -5.55 -8.87 1.86
CA SER A 43 -6.21 -9.96 1.15
C SER A 43 -7.57 -9.63 0.54
N GLY A 44 -8.10 -8.43 0.80
CA GLY A 44 -9.48 -8.10 0.42
C GLY A 44 -10.51 -9.11 0.95
N GLY A 45 -10.21 -9.81 2.06
CA GLY A 45 -11.05 -10.87 2.63
C GLY A 45 -10.61 -12.31 2.32
N LEU A 46 -9.57 -12.52 1.51
CA LEU A 46 -8.94 -13.84 1.33
C LEU A 46 -7.96 -14.17 2.47
N PRO A 47 -7.50 -15.41 2.63
CA PRO A 47 -6.45 -15.70 3.60
C PRO A 47 -5.04 -15.36 3.06
N ASN A 48 -4.17 -14.85 3.94
CA ASN A 48 -2.71 -14.85 3.84
C ASN A 48 -2.06 -13.98 2.74
N GLN A 49 -2.57 -12.78 2.46
CA GLN A 49 -1.85 -11.85 1.56
C GLN A 49 -1.03 -10.86 2.40
N LEU A 50 0.07 -11.34 2.96
CA LEU A 50 0.94 -10.53 3.81
C LEU A 50 1.68 -9.48 2.98
N VAL A 51 1.57 -8.22 3.40
CA VAL A 51 2.43 -7.12 2.93
C VAL A 51 3.36 -6.70 4.07
N GLU A 52 4.63 -6.52 3.73
CA GLU A 52 5.69 -6.09 4.63
C GLU A 52 6.37 -4.85 4.07
N ILE A 53 6.46 -3.80 4.88
CA ILE A 53 7.16 -2.56 4.57
C ILE A 53 8.29 -2.42 5.58
N ALA A 54 9.53 -2.57 5.13
CA ALA A 54 10.73 -2.36 5.92
C ALA A 54 11.33 -0.98 5.62
N LEU A 55 11.73 -0.28 6.68
CA LEU A 55 12.40 1.02 6.61
C LEU A 55 13.79 0.87 7.21
N SER A 56 14.82 1.23 6.44
CA SER A 56 16.21 1.19 6.89
C SER A 56 16.91 2.50 6.57
N THR A 57 17.77 2.97 7.47
CA THR A 57 18.61 4.14 7.23
C THR A 57 19.57 3.91 6.06
N PHE A 58 19.85 4.96 5.31
CA PHE A 58 20.85 4.97 4.24
C PHE A 58 21.64 6.28 4.28
N GLY A 59 22.91 6.20 4.66
CA GLY A 59 23.70 7.40 4.96
C GLY A 59 23.14 8.19 6.14
N GLU A 60 23.36 9.50 6.14
CA GLU A 60 23.00 10.37 7.27
C GLU A 60 21.54 10.85 7.21
N ASN A 61 20.99 11.07 6.01
CA ASN A 61 19.72 11.79 5.82
C ASN A 61 18.74 11.10 4.84
N ALA A 62 18.88 9.79 4.61
CA ALA A 62 17.97 9.07 3.73
C ALA A 62 17.45 7.77 4.35
N THR A 63 16.31 7.31 3.85
CA THR A 63 15.68 6.05 4.23
C THR A 63 15.40 5.24 2.97
N VAL A 64 15.79 3.97 2.99
CA VAL A 64 15.38 2.98 2.00
C VAL A 64 14.11 2.31 2.51
N ILE A 65 13.09 2.30 1.66
CA ILE A 65 11.81 1.65 1.91
C ILE A 65 11.71 0.46 0.98
N LYS A 66 11.57 -0.74 1.56
CA LYS A 66 11.39 -1.98 0.82
C LYS A 66 10.01 -2.53 1.11
N ILE A 67 9.25 -2.80 0.05
CA ILE A 67 7.94 -3.46 0.13
C ILE A 67 8.11 -4.89 -0.39
N THR A 68 7.65 -5.86 0.38
CA THR A 68 7.51 -7.26 -0.01
C THR A 68 6.05 -7.63 0.16
N GLU A 69 5.45 -8.23 -0.86
CA GLU A 69 4.10 -8.79 -0.78
C GLU A 69 4.18 -10.30 -1.00
N HIS A 70 3.24 -11.03 -0.40
CA HIS A 70 3.09 -12.47 -0.53
C HIS A 70 3.07 -12.90 -2.01
N GLU A 71 3.53 -14.13 -2.27
CA GLU A 71 3.55 -14.69 -3.61
C GLU A 71 2.14 -14.87 -4.19
N MET A 72 2.06 -14.78 -5.51
CA MET A 72 0.84 -15.10 -6.26
C MET A 72 0.99 -16.48 -6.89
N ASN A 73 -0.14 -17.10 -7.24
CA ASN A 73 -0.13 -18.35 -7.97
C ASN A 73 0.65 -18.20 -9.29
N ASN A 74 1.39 -19.23 -9.68
CA ASN A 74 2.11 -19.26 -10.95
C ASN A 74 1.19 -19.71 -12.10
N ASP A 75 0.14 -18.93 -12.30
CA ASP A 75 -0.82 -19.06 -13.39
C ASP A 75 -1.10 -17.69 -14.02
N ALA A 76 -1.92 -17.64 -15.07
CA ALA A 76 -2.17 -16.39 -15.80
C ALA A 76 -2.80 -15.30 -14.92
N ASP A 77 -3.71 -15.67 -14.01
CA ASP A 77 -4.39 -14.73 -13.12
C ASP A 77 -3.45 -14.21 -12.03
N GLY A 78 -2.65 -15.10 -11.43
CA GLY A 78 -1.65 -14.74 -10.43
C GLY A 78 -0.53 -13.87 -11.00
N ILE A 79 -0.08 -14.11 -12.23
CA ILE A 79 0.89 -13.23 -12.92
C ILE A 79 0.28 -11.84 -13.15
N LEU A 80 -0.96 -11.77 -13.62
CA LEU A 80 -1.66 -10.49 -13.82
C LEU A 80 -1.83 -9.73 -12.50
N MET A 81 -2.16 -10.45 -11.43
CA MET A 81 -2.27 -9.87 -10.08
C MET A 81 -0.92 -9.34 -9.60
N MET A 82 0.15 -10.11 -9.76
CA MET A 82 1.52 -9.70 -9.43
C MET A 82 1.93 -8.42 -10.17
N MET A 83 1.64 -8.33 -11.47
CA MET A 83 1.93 -7.14 -12.28
C MET A 83 1.20 -5.91 -11.75
N ARG A 84 -0.11 -6.02 -11.51
CA ARG A 84 -0.93 -4.91 -10.99
C ARG A 84 -0.49 -4.45 -9.61
N GLN A 85 -0.20 -5.39 -8.71
CA GLN A 85 0.31 -5.06 -7.38
C GLN A 85 1.68 -4.36 -7.45
N THR A 86 2.58 -4.84 -8.31
CA THR A 86 3.90 -4.22 -8.54
C THR A 86 3.77 -2.78 -9.04
N GLU A 87 2.89 -2.53 -10.02
CA GLU A 87 2.59 -1.18 -10.52
C GLU A 87 2.02 -0.28 -9.41
N GLY A 88 1.08 -0.81 -8.61
CA GLY A 88 0.48 -0.10 -7.49
C GLY A 88 1.51 0.31 -6.43
N TRP A 89 2.41 -0.60 -6.03
CA TRP A 89 3.46 -0.30 -5.07
C TRP A 89 4.50 0.69 -5.59
N ALA A 90 4.87 0.59 -6.88
CA ALA A 90 5.75 1.55 -7.51
C ALA A 90 5.12 2.97 -7.51
N ASN A 91 3.84 3.08 -7.86
CA ASN A 91 3.11 4.35 -7.81
C ASN A 91 3.00 4.90 -6.38
N PHE A 92 2.72 4.03 -5.39
CA PHE A 92 2.67 4.40 -3.98
C PHE A 92 4.01 5.00 -3.51
N LEU A 93 5.14 4.34 -3.80
CA LEU A 93 6.47 4.82 -3.44
C LEU A 93 6.80 6.16 -4.11
N ALA A 94 6.44 6.34 -5.38
CA ALA A 94 6.64 7.59 -6.11
C ALA A 94 5.83 8.75 -5.49
N CYS A 95 4.54 8.51 -5.18
CA CYS A 95 3.68 9.49 -4.52
C CYS A 95 4.21 9.87 -3.13
N MET A 96 4.62 8.88 -2.33
CA MET A 96 5.15 9.10 -0.99
C MET A 96 6.45 9.92 -1.03
N LYS A 97 7.36 9.60 -1.96
CA LYS A 97 8.61 10.36 -2.15
C LYS A 97 8.33 11.82 -2.53
N ALA A 98 7.48 12.06 -3.52
CA ALA A 98 7.11 13.42 -3.95
C ALA A 98 6.46 14.24 -2.82
N TYR A 99 5.62 13.60 -2.02
CA TYR A 99 4.97 14.24 -0.88
C TYR A 99 5.97 14.58 0.23
N LEU A 100 6.80 13.63 0.66
CA LEU A 100 7.73 13.83 1.78
C LEU A 100 8.89 14.78 1.45
N GLU A 101 9.40 14.76 0.22
CA GLU A 101 10.57 15.57 -0.16
C GLU A 101 10.18 16.96 -0.69
N TYR A 102 9.01 17.11 -1.31
CA TYR A 102 8.64 18.34 -2.02
C TYR A 102 7.24 18.87 -1.67
N GLY A 103 6.48 18.19 -0.80
CA GLY A 103 5.11 18.58 -0.48
C GLY A 103 4.12 18.42 -1.64
N ILE A 104 4.49 17.68 -2.70
CA ILE A 104 3.66 17.50 -3.90
C ILE A 104 2.79 16.26 -3.75
N ASN A 105 1.46 16.43 -3.79
CA ASN A 105 0.52 15.32 -3.82
C ASN A 105 0.26 14.86 -5.27
N LEU A 106 1.01 13.84 -5.72
CA LEU A 106 0.84 13.25 -7.05
C LEU A 106 -0.49 12.51 -7.26
N ARG A 107 -1.29 12.27 -6.21
CA ARG A 107 -2.61 11.62 -6.36
C ARG A 107 -3.72 12.59 -6.77
N THR A 108 -3.51 13.90 -6.65
CA THR A 108 -4.49 14.90 -7.10
C THR A 108 -4.64 14.80 -8.62
N GLY A 109 -5.82 14.45 -9.10
CA GLY A 109 -6.12 14.33 -10.53
C GLY A 109 -5.62 13.05 -11.21
N ALA A 110 -4.79 12.23 -10.54
CA ALA A 110 -4.12 11.08 -11.17
C ALA A 110 -5.07 10.01 -11.70
N PHE A 111 -6.23 9.85 -11.07
CA PHE A 111 -7.22 8.84 -11.40
C PHE A 111 -8.55 9.44 -11.87
N ASP A 112 -8.60 10.74 -12.16
CA ASP A 112 -9.83 11.43 -12.57
C ASP A 112 -10.42 10.82 -13.85
N PHE A 113 -9.57 10.32 -14.74
CA PHE A 113 -9.96 9.64 -15.96
C PHE A 113 -10.79 8.36 -15.73
N MET A 114 -10.72 7.76 -14.52
CA MET A 114 -11.52 6.58 -14.18
C MET A 114 -12.98 6.92 -13.87
N PHE A 115 -13.29 8.20 -13.59
CA PHE A 115 -14.65 8.65 -13.27
C PHE A 115 -15.33 9.40 -14.41
N GLN A 116 -14.58 9.77 -15.45
CA GLN A 116 -15.13 10.44 -16.62
C GLN A 116 -15.84 9.42 -17.52
N ARG A 117 -17.16 9.59 -17.67
CA ARG A 117 -17.94 9.07 -18.80
C ARG A 117 -18.10 10.17 -19.83
#